data_AF-A0A4R6PKX1-F1
#
_entry.id   AF-A0A4R6PKX1-F1
#
_cell.length_a   1.000
_cell.length_b   1.000
_cell.length_c   1.000
_cell.angle_alpha   90.00
_cell.angle_beta   90.00
_cell.angle_gamma   90.00
#
_symmetry.space_group_name_H-M   'P 1'
#
loop_
_entity.id
_entity.type
_entity.pdbx_description
1 polymer ?
#
loop_
_entity_poly.entity_id
_entity_poly.type
_entity_poly.pdbx_seq_one_letter_code
_entity_poly.pdbx_strand_id
1 'polypeptide(L)' 'MTDPTPTVIDALLTDTSPYLSCDEYFDRIDVYVERRLADPGYDDPAMRTHLAGCGACAEEEQTLRELLAQDLNRS' A
#
# COMPACT_ATOMS: atom_id res chain seq x y z
N MET A 1 13.07 -5.84 26.49
CA MET A 1 13.40 -5.77 25.05
C MET A 1 12.75 -7.01 24.45
N THR A 2 11.64 -6.84 23.73
CA THR A 2 10.85 -7.97 23.21
C THR A 2 11.50 -8.45 21.92
N ASP A 3 11.74 -9.75 21.80
CA ASP A 3 12.26 -10.34 20.56
C ASP A 3 11.25 -10.17 19.41
N PRO A 4 11.72 -9.91 18.18
CA PRO A 4 10.84 -9.85 17.02
C PRO A 4 10.19 -11.21 16.79
N THR A 5 8.88 -11.20 16.52
CA THR A 5 8.15 -12.43 16.17
C THR A 5 8.60 -12.92 14.78
N PRO A 6 8.45 -14.22 14.47
CA PRO A 6 8.77 -14.77 13.16
C PRO A 6 8.11 -14.02 12.00
N THR A 7 6.87 -13.53 12.19
CA THR A 7 6.13 -12.73 11.21
C THR A 7 6.81 -11.40 10.89
N VAL A 8 7.44 -10.75 11.88
CA VAL A 8 8.20 -9.50 11.67
C VAL A 8 9.47 -9.79 10.87
N ILE A 9 10.12 -10.93 11.12
CA ILE A 9 11.33 -11.33 10.39
C ILE A 9 11.00 -11.64 8.93
N ASP A 10 9.91 -12.37 8.67
CA ASP A 10 9.46 -12.69 7.31
C ASP A 10 9.16 -11.42 6.51
N ALA A 11 8.53 -10.41 7.12
CA ALA A 11 8.26 -9.13 6.46
C ALA A 11 9.56 -8.45 5.98
N LEU A 12 10.62 -8.47 6.80
CA LEU A 12 11.94 -7.91 6.47
C LEU A 12 12.67 -8.67 5.35
N LEU A 13 12.32 -9.94 5.13
CA LEU A 13 12.93 -10.80 4.11
C LEU A 13 12.07 -10.91 2.83
N THR A 14 10.96 -10.17 2.75
CA THR A 14 10.06 -10.18 1.60
C THR A 14 10.80 -9.74 0.34
N ASP A 15 10.65 -10.50 -0.74
CA ASP A 15 11.12 -10.08 -2.06
C ASP A 15 10.32 -8.84 -2.49
N THR A 16 11.02 -7.72 -2.63
CA THR A 16 10.43 -6.44 -3.02
C THR A 16 10.38 -6.25 -4.53
N SER A 17 10.58 -7.30 -5.33
CA SER A 17 10.48 -7.24 -6.78
C SER A 17 9.02 -7.37 -7.27
N PRO A 18 8.56 -6.55 -8.24
CA PRO A 18 9.26 -5.41 -8.82
C PRO A 18 9.40 -4.24 -7.83
N TYR A 19 10.61 -3.69 -7.75
CA TYR A 19 10.96 -2.64 -6.78
C TYR A 19 10.24 -1.33 -7.08
N LEU A 20 9.77 -0.69 -6.01
CA LEU A 20 9.23 0.65 -5.97
C LEU A 20 9.75 1.31 -4.69
N SER A 21 10.35 2.48 -4.80
CA SER A 21 10.80 3.25 -3.63
C SER A 21 9.64 3.94 -2.91
N CYS A 22 9.86 4.37 -1.66
CA CYS A 22 8.84 5.14 -0.93
C CYS A 22 8.53 6.48 -1.62
N ASP A 23 9.53 7.13 -2.23
CA ASP A 23 9.32 8.40 -2.93
C ASP A 23 8.43 8.20 -4.17
N GLU A 24 8.72 7.17 -4.98
CA GLU A 24 7.89 6.84 -6.15
C GLU A 24 6.48 6.39 -5.76
N TYR A 25 6.31 5.79 -4.57
CA TYR A 25 4.99 5.48 -4.00
C TYR A 25 4.18 6.77 -3.79
N PHE A 26 4.77 7.79 -3.15
CA PHE A 26 4.06 9.05 -2.87
C PHE A 26 3.64 9.78 -4.14
N ASP A 27 4.43 9.71 -5.21
CA ASP A 27 4.07 10.30 -6.51
C ASP A 27 2.86 9.61 -7.18
N ARG A 28 2.51 8.39 -6.76
CA ARG A 28 1.57 7.50 -7.46
C ARG A 28 0.34 7.12 -6.63
N ILE A 29 0.37 7.33 -5.32
CA ILE A 29 -0.62 6.76 -4.39
C ILE A 29 -2.05 7.23 -4.68
N ASP A 30 -2.24 8.51 -4.98
CA ASP A 30 -3.56 9.07 -5.28
C ASP A 30 -4.21 8.33 -6.46
N VAL A 31 -3.49 8.25 -7.59
CA VAL A 31 -3.94 7.57 -8.81
C VAL A 31 -4.17 6.08 -8.56
N TYR A 32 -3.32 5.45 -7.75
CA TYR A 32 -3.46 4.04 -7.42
C TYR A 32 -4.76 3.77 -6.65
N VAL A 33 -5.06 4.55 -5.60
CA VAL A 33 -6.27 4.37 -4.80
C VAL A 33 -7.53 4.68 -5.61
N GLU A 34 -7.53 5.76 -6.39
CA GLU A 34 -8.64 6.12 -7.27
C GLU A 34 -8.97 4.98 -8.26
N ARG A 35 -7.94 4.44 -8.93
CA ARG A 35 -8.12 3.32 -9.86
C ARG A 35 -8.64 2.07 -9.17
N ARG A 36 -8.16 1.78 -7.97
CA ARG A 36 -8.57 0.60 -7.19
C ARG A 36 -10.00 0.71 -6.67
N LEU A 37 -10.48 1.93 -6.41
CA LEU A 37 -11.88 2.20 -6.09
C LEU A 37 -12.80 2.11 -7.32
N ALA A 38 -12.33 2.59 -8.48
CA ALA A 38 -13.10 2.57 -9.73
C ALA A 38 -13.18 1.17 -10.37
N ASP A 39 -12.11 0.38 -10.26
CA ASP A 39 -11.99 -0.96 -10.83
C ASP A 39 -11.43 -1.95 -9.79
N PRO A 40 -12.28 -2.83 -9.22
CA PRO A 40 -11.83 -3.88 -8.31
C PRO A 40 -10.82 -4.87 -8.92
N GLY A 41 -10.72 -4.93 -10.24
CA GLY A 41 -9.75 -5.75 -10.98
C GLY A 41 -8.42 -5.05 -11.28
N TYR A 42 -8.28 -3.76 -10.95
CA TYR A 42 -7.03 -3.04 -11.12
C TYR A 42 -5.93 -3.69 -10.28
N ASP A 43 -4.77 -3.96 -10.88
CA ASP A 43 -3.59 -4.46 -10.18
C ASP A 43 -2.35 -3.70 -10.60
N ASP A 44 -1.48 -3.46 -9.63
CA ASP A 44 -0.19 -2.82 -9.80
C ASP A 44 0.82 -3.61 -8.97
N PRO A 45 1.53 -4.59 -9.58
CA PRO A 45 2.41 -5.48 -8.84
C PRO A 45 3.49 -4.75 -8.05
N ALA A 46 4.00 -3.61 -8.54
CA ALA A 46 5.01 -2.84 -7.84
C ALA A 46 4.44 -2.15 -6.60
N MET A 47 3.26 -1.55 -6.72
CA MET A 47 2.57 -0.96 -5.56
C MET A 47 2.20 -2.02 -4.52
N ARG A 48 1.63 -3.15 -4.96
CA ARG A 48 1.24 -4.25 -4.07
C ARG A 48 2.44 -4.81 -3.31
N THR A 49 3.57 -5.02 -4.01
CA THR A 49 4.80 -5.50 -3.39
C THR A 49 5.37 -4.48 -2.40
N HIS A 50 5.37 -3.19 -2.73
CA HIS A 50 5.81 -2.13 -1.83
C HIS A 50 4.97 -2.08 -0.54
N LEU A 51 3.64 -2.11 -0.67
CA LEU A 51 2.71 -2.07 0.46
C LEU A 51 2.84 -3.32 1.37
N ALA A 52 3.27 -4.46 0.83
CA ALA A 52 3.56 -5.64 1.64
C ALA A 52 4.88 -5.51 2.42
N GLY A 53 5.84 -4.74 1.92
CA GLY A 53 7.16 -4.55 2.54
C GLY A 53 7.29 -3.30 3.43
N CYS A 54 6.43 -2.29 3.25
CA CYS A 54 6.47 -1.03 3.98
C CYS A 54 5.16 -0.78 4.74
N GLY A 55 5.16 -1.05 6.05
CA GLY A 55 3.99 -0.87 6.91
C GLY A 55 3.49 0.58 6.97
N ALA A 56 4.39 1.57 6.98
CA ALA A 56 4.00 2.98 7.02
C ALA A 56 3.23 3.40 5.75
N CYS A 57 3.66 2.95 4.57
CA CYS A 57 2.95 3.21 3.31
C CYS A 57 1.65 2.43 3.21
N ALA A 58 1.55 1.25 3.84
CA ALA A 58 0.29 0.50 3.92
C ALA A 58 -0.76 1.22 4.78
N GLU A 59 -0.37 1.79 5.91
CA GLU A 59 -1.26 2.60 6.75
C GLU A 59 -1.76 3.86 6.01
N GLU A 60 -0.87 4.52 5.26
CA GLU A 60 -1.22 5.68 4.44
C GLU A 60 -2.22 5.31 3.32
N GLU A 61 -1.98 4.22 2.58
CA GLU A 61 -2.88 3.75 1.53
C GLU A 61 -4.28 3.44 2.07
N GLN A 62 -4.34 2.74 3.22
CA GLN A 62 -5.61 2.41 3.85
C GLN A 62 -6.36 3.68 4.25
N THR A 63 -5.67 4.64 4.87
CA THR A 63 -6.26 5.90 5.33
C THR A 63 -6.85 6.69 4.14
N LEU A 64 -6.08 6.83 3.06
CA LEU A 64 -6.53 7.53 1.87
C LEU A 64 -7.73 6.84 1.20
N ARG A 65 -7.71 5.50 1.12
CA ARG A 65 -8.80 4.71 0.56
C ARG A 65 -10.09 4.86 1.36
N GLU A 66 -10.00 4.85 2.69
CA GLU A 66 -11.15 5.08 3.57
C GLU A 66 -11.71 6.50 3.41
N LEU A 67 -10.85 7.51 3.33
CA LEU A 67 -11.25 8.90 3.11
C LEU A 67 -12.00 9.09 1.79
N LEU A 68 -11.46 8.58 0.69
CA LEU A 68 -12.09 8.68 -0.63
C LEU A 68 -13.40 7.90 -0.72
N ALA A 69 -13.48 6.72 -0.09
CA ALA A 69 -14.73 5.97 -0.02
C ALA A 69 -15.83 6.72 0.75
N GLN A 70 -15.47 7.47 1.80
CA GLN A 70 -16.41 8.34 2.51
C GLN A 70 -16.85 9.53 1.65
N ASP A 71 -15.93 10.12 0.89
CA ASP A 71 -16.25 11.27 0.04
C ASP A 71 -17.20 10.90 -1.12
N LEU A 72 -17.01 9.71 -1.71
CA LEU A 72 -17.94 9.14 -2.69
C LEU A 72 -19.35 8.94 -2.13
N ASN A 73 -19.48 8.56 -0.85
CA ASN A 73 -20.78 8.38 -0.19
C ASN A 73 -21.45 9.72 0.20
N ARG A 74 -20.70 10.82 0.21
CA ARG A 74 -21.20 12.17 0.53
C ARG A 74 -21.65 12.95 -0.72
N SER A 75 -21.35 12.42 -1.91
CA SER A 75 -21.70 13.00 -3.21
C SER A 75 -22.97 12.37 -3.77
#